data_AF-A0A919V4N9-F1
#
_entry.id   AF-A0A919V4N9-F1
#
_cell.length_a   1.000
_cell.length_b   1.000
_cell.length_c   1.000
_cell.angle_alpha   90.00
_cell.angle_beta   90.00
_cell.angle_gamma   90.00
#
_symmetry.space_group_name_H-M   'P 1'
#
loop_
_entity.id
_entity.type
_entity.pdbx_description
1 polymer ?
#
loop_
_entity_poly.entity_id
_entity_poly.type
_entity_poly.pdbx_seq_one_letter_code
_entity_poly.pdbx_strand_id
1 'polypeptide(L)'
;MFTPDDLERQFTLLSAAARHDALRTREALAAPAEEDDPASPPMDDTRPLTREEALELLALSEVIARKAAYGRQLTVRSARRAGASWSQIGAAVGTTKQSAWEAHQRWIDEQGRQQAEGHWGWDGDEVAAARALAGRPEDQEAAE
;
A
#
# COMPACT_ATOMS: atom_id res chain seq x y z
N MET A 1 4.34 21.51 7.90
CA MET A 1 5.36 20.57 7.38
C MET A 1 4.61 19.41 6.75
N PHE A 2 4.97 18.97 5.55
CA PHE A 2 4.30 17.83 4.90
C PHE A 2 4.84 16.53 5.49
N THR A 3 4.21 16.04 6.56
CA THR A 3 4.48 14.70 7.10
C THR A 3 3.45 13.71 6.56
N PRO A 4 3.80 12.42 6.40
CA PRO A 4 2.83 11.40 6.02
C PRO A 4 1.64 11.35 6.97
N ASP A 5 1.87 11.49 8.28
CA ASP A 5 0.81 11.41 9.30
C ASP A 5 -0.19 12.57 9.19
N ASP A 6 0.28 13.78 8.89
CA ASP A 6 -0.60 14.95 8.68
C ASP A 6 -1.42 14.82 7.40
N LEU A 7 -0.77 14.38 6.31
CA LEU A 7 -1.42 14.20 5.01
C LEU A 7 -2.40 13.04 5.00
N GLU A 8 -2.11 11.97 5.73
CA GLU A 8 -2.95 10.80 5.84
C GLU A 8 -4.34 11.12 6.41
N ARG A 9 -4.44 12.11 7.31
CA ARG A 9 -5.71 12.59 7.87
C ARG A 9 -6.49 13.48 6.91
N GLN A 10 -5.81 14.15 5.99
CA GLN A 10 -6.39 15.14 5.09
C GLN A 10 -6.82 14.53 3.75
N PHE A 11 -6.15 13.46 3.32
CA PHE A 11 -6.38 12.85 2.02
C PHE A 11 -7.05 11.48 2.11
N THR A 12 -8.00 11.25 1.21
CA THR A 12 -8.40 9.90 0.78
C THR A 12 -7.33 9.31 -0.14
N LEU A 13 -7.37 7.99 -0.40
CA LEU A 13 -6.46 7.36 -1.38
C LEU A 13 -6.60 8.02 -2.77
N LEU A 14 -7.84 8.26 -3.21
CA LEU A 14 -8.12 8.89 -4.51
C LEU A 14 -7.52 10.30 -4.60
N SER A 15 -7.80 11.15 -3.61
CA SER A 15 -7.28 12.53 -3.61
C SER A 15 -5.77 12.59 -3.45
N ALA A 16 -5.16 11.67 -2.69
CA ALA A 16 -3.70 11.59 -2.56
C ALA A 16 -3.05 11.23 -3.90
N ALA A 17 -3.60 10.22 -4.59
CA ALA A 17 -3.13 9.80 -5.91
C ALA A 17 -3.23 10.93 -6.94
N ALA A 18 -4.36 11.65 -6.97
CA ALA A 18 -4.55 12.77 -7.88
C ALA A 18 -3.55 13.91 -7.64
N ARG A 19 -3.28 14.27 -6.37
CA ARG A 19 -2.30 15.31 -6.04
C ARG A 19 -0.86 14.86 -6.36
N HIS A 20 -0.53 13.60 -6.06
CA HIS A 20 0.77 13.03 -6.39
C HIS A 20 1.01 13.02 -7.91
N ASP A 21 0.02 12.61 -8.70
CA ASP A 21 0.08 12.62 -10.16
C ASP A 21 0.35 14.02 -10.71
N ALA A 22 -0.39 15.03 -10.24
CA ALA A 22 -0.19 16.42 -10.65
C ALA A 22 1.24 16.93 -10.36
N LEU A 23 1.79 16.65 -9.17
CA LEU A 23 3.15 17.03 -8.83
C LEU A 23 4.19 16.26 -9.65
N ARG A 24 3.96 14.97 -9.92
CA ARG A 24 4.83 14.15 -10.77
C ARG A 24 4.86 14.60 -12.21
N THR A 25 3.70 14.93 -12.79
CA THR A 25 3.62 15.46 -14.15
C THR A 25 4.41 16.75 -14.26
N ARG A 26 4.27 17.67 -13.30
CA ARG A 26 5.02 18.92 -13.32
C ARG A 26 6.52 18.71 -13.11
N GLU A 27 6.92 17.79 -12.23
CA GLU A 27 8.33 17.39 -12.06
C GLU A 27 8.94 16.85 -13.37
N ALA A 28 8.17 16.08 -14.14
CA ALA A 28 8.63 15.50 -15.41
C ALA A 28 8.68 16.52 -16.57
N LEU A 29 7.83 17.55 -16.53
CA LEU A 29 7.78 18.61 -17.55
C LEU A 29 8.73 19.78 -17.27
N ALA A 30 9.24 19.90 -16.05
CA ALA A 30 10.22 20.91 -15.71
C ALA A 30 11.53 20.66 -16.49
N ALA A 31 11.90 21.62 -17.34
CA ALA A 31 13.15 21.55 -18.08
C ALA A 31 14.35 21.64 -17.10
N PRO A 32 15.48 20.96 -17.38
CA PRO A 32 16.72 21.27 -16.68
C PRO A 32 17.09 22.73 -16.96
N ALA A 33 17.54 23.44 -15.93
CA ALA A 33 17.76 24.90 -15.94
C ALA A 33 18.77 25.43 -17.01
N GLU A 34 19.29 24.56 -17.89
CA GLU A 34 20.27 24.88 -18.92
C GLU A 34 19.65 25.14 -20.31
N GLU A 35 18.36 24.86 -20.53
CA GLU A 35 17.67 25.00 -21.83
C GLU A 35 16.55 26.06 -21.87
N ASP A 36 16.66 27.13 -21.06
CA ASP A 36 15.72 28.26 -21.18
C ASP A 36 16.18 29.25 -22.26
N ASP A 37 15.46 29.29 -23.39
CA ASP A 37 15.44 30.46 -24.28
C ASP A 37 14.85 31.64 -23.49
N PRO A 38 15.62 32.72 -23.22
CA PRO A 38 15.18 33.84 -22.39
C PRO A 38 13.98 34.62 -22.97
N ALA A 39 13.56 34.33 -24.20
CA ALA A 39 12.41 34.96 -24.85
C ALA A 39 11.06 34.27 -24.58
N SER A 40 11.05 33.05 -24.03
CA SER A 40 9.80 32.32 -23.76
C SER A 40 9.30 32.60 -22.34
N PRO A 41 8.05 33.09 -22.14
CA PRO A 41 7.50 33.24 -20.80
C PRO A 41 7.37 31.84 -20.17
N PRO A 42 7.87 31.61 -18.95
CA PRO A 42 7.73 30.32 -18.30
C PRO A 42 6.24 30.05 -18.07
N MET A 43 5.72 29.01 -18.70
CA MET A 43 4.43 28.48 -18.33
C MET A 43 4.54 27.89 -16.91
N ASP A 44 3.49 28.01 -16.08
CA ASP A 44 3.58 27.63 -14.66
C ASP A 44 3.84 26.12 -14.46
N ASP A 45 3.59 25.32 -15.48
CA ASP A 45 3.82 23.87 -15.55
C ASP A 45 5.27 23.48 -15.94
N THR A 46 6.12 24.41 -16.38
CA THR A 46 7.53 24.15 -16.71
C THR A 46 8.51 24.55 -15.59
N ARG A 47 8.00 25.14 -14.51
CA ARG A 47 8.82 25.58 -13.38
C ARG A 47 9.22 24.37 -12.49
N PRO A 48 10.49 24.24 -12.08
CA PRO A 48 10.90 23.19 -11.14
C PRO A 48 10.08 23.21 -9.85
N LEU A 49 9.88 22.02 -9.24
CA LEU A 49 9.20 21.92 -7.95
C LEU A 49 9.91 22.77 -6.90
N THR A 50 9.13 23.48 -6.09
CA THR A 50 9.67 24.07 -4.87
C THR A 50 10.08 22.98 -3.88
N ARG A 51 10.95 23.33 -2.92
CA ARG A 51 11.33 22.43 -1.81
C ARG A 51 10.12 21.84 -1.10
N GLU A 52 9.09 22.66 -0.89
CA GLU A 52 7.87 22.25 -0.19
C GLU A 52 7.07 21.22 -0.99
N GLU A 53 6.95 21.42 -2.30
CA GLU A 53 6.23 20.51 -3.19
C GLU A 53 6.99 19.19 -3.40
N ALA A 54 8.34 19.22 -3.42
CA ALA A 54 9.14 18.00 -3.43
C ALA A 54 8.97 17.17 -2.14
N LEU A 55 8.92 17.83 -0.98
CA LEU A 55 8.63 17.16 0.30
C LEU A 55 7.17 16.66 0.36
N GLU A 56 6.23 17.42 -0.16
CA GLU A 56 4.82 17.01 -0.29
C GLU A 56 4.70 15.75 -1.17
N LEU A 57 5.39 15.71 -2.32
CA LEU A 57 5.40 14.58 -3.22
C LEU A 57 5.90 13.29 -2.54
N LEU A 58 7.00 13.38 -1.78
CA LEU A 58 7.52 12.25 -0.99
C LEU A 58 6.49 11.79 0.06
N ALA A 59 5.94 12.73 0.83
CA ALA A 59 4.96 12.39 1.86
C ALA A 59 3.67 11.76 1.27
N LEU A 60 3.21 12.24 0.11
CA LEU A 60 2.06 11.66 -0.60
C LEU A 60 2.34 10.23 -1.08
N SER A 61 3.54 9.94 -1.59
CA SER A 61 3.90 8.58 -2.02
C SER A 61 3.82 7.57 -0.87
N GLU A 62 4.26 7.97 0.33
CA GLU A 62 4.16 7.16 1.55
C GLU A 62 2.70 6.98 1.98
N VAL A 63 1.88 8.05 1.95
CA VAL A 63 0.45 7.99 2.27
C VAL A 63 -0.30 7.04 1.33
N ILE A 64 -0.01 7.10 0.03
CA ILE A 64 -0.59 6.19 -0.96
C ILE A 64 -0.20 4.75 -0.65
N ALA A 65 1.09 4.49 -0.35
CA ALA A 65 1.56 3.15 0.00
C ALA A 65 0.86 2.60 1.25
N ARG A 66 0.72 3.40 2.32
CA ARG A 66 0.01 3.03 3.55
C ARG A 66 -1.46 2.73 3.28
N LYS A 67 -2.17 3.64 2.61
CA LYS A 67 -3.60 3.49 2.31
C LYS A 67 -3.89 2.34 1.36
N ALA A 68 -3.03 2.09 0.38
CA ALA A 68 -3.13 0.93 -0.51
C ALA A 68 -2.82 -0.39 0.22
N ALA A 69 -2.00 -0.34 1.27
CA ALA A 69 -1.75 -1.49 2.14
C ALA A 69 -2.87 -1.72 3.16
N TYR A 70 -3.73 -0.73 3.45
CA TYR A 70 -4.88 -0.92 4.32
C TYR A 70 -5.84 -1.96 3.74
N GLY A 71 -6.20 -2.93 4.58
CA GLY A 71 -7.03 -4.06 4.16
C GLY A 71 -6.33 -5.07 3.26
N ARG A 72 -5.00 -4.99 3.02
CA ARG A 72 -4.26 -5.97 2.22
C ARG A 72 -4.57 -7.40 2.64
N GLN A 73 -4.65 -7.66 3.95
CA GLN A 73 -4.93 -8.99 4.48
C GLN A 73 -6.39 -9.44 4.28
N LEU A 74 -7.35 -8.50 4.20
CA LEU A 74 -8.73 -8.79 3.78
C LEU A 74 -8.76 -9.18 2.29
N THR A 75 -7.96 -8.53 1.46
CA THR A 75 -7.80 -8.88 0.04
C THR A 75 -7.13 -10.25 -0.12
N VAL A 76 -6.08 -10.55 0.67
CA VAL A 76 -5.46 -11.89 0.71
C VAL A 76 -6.49 -12.97 1.07
N ARG A 77 -7.31 -12.74 2.10
CA ARG A 77 -8.39 -13.66 2.49
C ARG A 77 -9.40 -13.85 1.34
N SER A 78 -9.75 -12.78 0.64
CA SER A 78 -10.67 -12.84 -0.52
C SER A 78 -10.05 -13.60 -1.69
N ALA A 79 -8.75 -13.41 -1.95
CA ALA A 79 -8.01 -14.17 -2.96
C ALA A 79 -7.95 -15.67 -2.61
N ARG A 80 -7.71 -16.02 -1.34
CA ARG A 80 -7.77 -17.42 -0.85
C ARG A 80 -9.15 -18.03 -1.06
N ARG A 81 -10.24 -17.29 -0.76
CA ARG A 81 -11.62 -17.74 -1.05
C ARG A 81 -11.88 -17.98 -2.54
N ALA A 82 -11.26 -17.18 -3.40
CA ALA A 82 -11.32 -17.34 -4.85
C ALA A 82 -10.41 -18.46 -5.39
N GLY A 83 -9.69 -19.19 -4.51
CA GLY A 83 -8.82 -20.30 -4.88
C GLY A 83 -7.40 -19.89 -5.27
N ALA A 84 -6.98 -18.65 -5.05
CA ALA A 84 -5.62 -18.22 -5.34
C ALA A 84 -4.61 -18.94 -4.44
N SER A 85 -3.53 -19.43 -5.03
CA SER A 85 -2.44 -20.12 -4.35
C SER A 85 -1.53 -19.14 -3.60
N TRP A 86 -0.75 -19.59 -2.60
CA TRP A 86 0.22 -18.74 -1.90
C TRP A 86 1.36 -18.28 -2.81
N SER A 87 1.72 -19.09 -3.80
CA SER A 87 2.65 -18.69 -4.86
C SER A 87 2.10 -17.53 -5.70
N GLN A 88 0.82 -17.59 -6.09
CA GLN A 88 0.15 -16.49 -6.83
C GLN A 88 0.02 -15.22 -5.97
N ILE A 89 -0.34 -15.36 -4.69
CA ILE A 89 -0.46 -14.24 -3.76
C ILE A 89 0.91 -13.59 -3.50
N GLY A 90 1.95 -14.40 -3.27
CA GLY A 90 3.32 -13.91 -3.08
C GLY A 90 3.80 -13.11 -4.30
N ALA A 91 3.61 -13.66 -5.50
CA ALA A 91 3.96 -12.97 -6.74
C ALA A 91 3.21 -11.63 -6.90
N ALA A 92 1.90 -11.60 -6.62
CA ALA A 92 1.09 -10.39 -6.74
C ALA A 92 1.50 -9.29 -5.75
N VAL A 93 2.00 -9.65 -4.58
CA VAL A 93 2.46 -8.69 -3.54
C VAL A 93 3.95 -8.36 -3.67
N GLY A 94 4.69 -9.09 -4.51
CA GLY A 94 6.13 -8.91 -4.69
C GLY A 94 6.97 -9.53 -3.56
N THR A 95 6.53 -10.65 -3.00
CA THR A 95 7.23 -11.37 -1.93
C THR A 95 7.22 -12.88 -2.15
N THR A 96 7.90 -13.64 -1.30
CA THR A 96 7.86 -15.11 -1.39
C THR A 96 6.51 -15.64 -0.89
N LYS A 97 6.11 -16.82 -1.37
CA LYS A 97 4.89 -17.50 -0.87
C LYS A 97 4.91 -17.71 0.65
N GLN A 98 6.09 -18.05 1.19
CA GLN A 98 6.28 -18.27 2.62
C GLN A 98 6.08 -16.97 3.40
N SER A 99 6.71 -15.87 2.96
CA SER A 99 6.55 -14.56 3.58
C SER A 99 5.12 -14.04 3.51
N ALA A 100 4.41 -14.28 2.40
CA ALA A 100 3.00 -13.93 2.26
C ALA A 100 2.11 -14.70 3.24
N TRP A 101 2.33 -16.02 3.36
CA TRP A 101 1.62 -16.86 4.31
C TRP A 101 1.88 -16.43 5.77
N GLU A 102 3.15 -16.25 6.16
CA GLU A 102 3.52 -15.82 7.52
C GLU A 102 2.95 -14.46 7.89
N ALA A 103 2.92 -13.51 6.94
CA ALA A 103 2.30 -12.21 7.14
C ALA A 103 0.79 -12.34 7.36
N HIS A 104 0.11 -13.23 6.63
CA HIS A 104 -1.31 -13.48 6.80
C HIS A 104 -1.62 -14.17 8.14
N GLN A 105 -0.83 -15.16 8.54
CA GLN A 105 -0.98 -15.85 9.83
C GLN A 105 -0.83 -14.88 11.01
N ARG A 106 0.20 -14.03 10.99
CA ARG A 106 0.37 -12.98 12.01
C ARG A 106 -0.82 -12.02 12.08
N TRP A 107 -1.41 -11.69 10.93
CA TRP A 107 -2.60 -10.86 10.90
C TRP A 107 -3.83 -11.57 11.48
N ILE A 108 -4.04 -12.87 11.20
CA ILE A 108 -5.12 -13.65 11.82
C ILE A 108 -4.95 -13.68 13.34
N ASP A 109 -3.73 -13.90 13.83
CA ASP A 109 -3.43 -13.90 15.27
C ASP A 109 -3.75 -12.54 15.92
N GLU A 110 -3.44 -11.45 15.22
CA GLU A 110 -3.75 -10.09 15.64
C GLU A 110 -5.27 -9.85 15.71
N GLN A 111 -6.06 -10.36 14.76
CA GLN A 111 -7.53 -10.27 14.81
C GLN A 111 -8.12 -10.98 16.02
N GLY A 112 -7.55 -12.12 16.44
CA GLY A 112 -7.96 -12.82 17.66
C GLY A 112 -7.61 -12.06 18.94
N ARG A 113 -6.44 -11.38 18.99
CA ARG A 113 -6.03 -10.57 20.15
C ARG A 113 -6.93 -9.36 20.37
N GLN A 114 -7.32 -8.68 19.28
CA GLN A 114 -8.19 -7.49 19.37
C GLN A 114 -9.56 -7.80 20.01
N GLN A 115 -10.07 -9.02 19.87
CA GLN A 115 -11.29 -9.43 20.57
C GLN A 115 -11.06 -9.58 22.08
N ALA A 116 -9.94 -10.18 22.49
CA ALA A 116 -9.60 -10.35 23.90
C ALA A 116 -9.44 -9.00 24.63
N GLU A 117 -9.09 -7.94 23.89
CA GLU A 117 -8.96 -6.57 24.37
C GLU A 117 -10.28 -5.78 24.34
N GLY A 118 -11.41 -6.41 23.96
CA GLY A 118 -12.73 -5.78 23.94
C GLY A 118 -13.02 -4.93 22.69
N HIS A 119 -12.20 -5.04 21.64
CA HIS A 119 -12.44 -4.41 20.34
C HIS A 119 -13.17 -5.36 19.37
N TRP A 120 -13.61 -4.81 18.23
CA TRP A 120 -14.18 -5.58 17.11
C TRP A 120 -13.10 -6.49 16.49
N GLY A 121 -12.84 -7.64 17.11
CA GLY A 121 -11.96 -8.71 16.63
C GLY A 121 -12.69 -10.04 16.45
N TRP A 122 -11.95 -11.07 16.02
CA TRP A 122 -12.50 -12.39 15.73
C TRP A 122 -12.51 -13.31 16.94
N ASP A 123 -13.56 -14.12 17.06
CA ASP A 123 -13.61 -15.19 18.06
C ASP A 123 -12.75 -16.40 17.65
N GLY A 124 -12.66 -17.38 18.57
CA GLY A 124 -11.86 -18.58 18.34
C GLY A 124 -12.30 -19.36 17.10
N ASP A 125 -13.60 -19.40 16.82
CA ASP A 125 -14.16 -20.12 15.68
C ASP A 125 -13.89 -19.37 14.37
N GLU A 126 -13.98 -18.05 14.37
CA GLU A 126 -13.63 -17.18 13.26
C GLU A 126 -12.13 -17.24 12.92
N VAL A 127 -11.26 -17.28 13.95
CA VAL A 127 -9.82 -17.48 13.79
C VAL A 127 -9.53 -18.87 13.21
N ALA A 128 -10.18 -19.92 13.71
CA ALA A 128 -10.01 -21.29 13.20
C ALA A 128 -10.46 -21.39 11.73
N ALA A 129 -11.60 -20.80 11.38
CA ALA A 129 -12.10 -20.75 10.01
C ALA A 129 -11.15 -19.96 9.09
N ALA A 130 -10.57 -18.86 9.57
CA ALA A 130 -9.59 -18.09 8.81
C ALA A 130 -8.30 -18.89 8.55
N ARG A 131 -7.80 -19.64 9.55
CA ARG A 131 -6.63 -20.51 9.39
C ARG A 131 -6.89 -21.68 8.44
N ALA A 132 -8.08 -22.29 8.50
CA ALA A 132 -8.47 -23.34 7.58
C ALA A 132 -8.52 -22.83 6.13
N LEU A 133 -9.07 -21.63 5.92
CA LEU A 133 -9.08 -20.97 4.61
C LEU A 133 -7.67 -20.58 4.14
N ALA A 134 -6.80 -20.13 5.05
CA ALA A 134 -5.42 -19.83 4.74
C ALA A 134 -4.70 -21.08 4.21
N GLY A 135 -4.90 -22.25 4.85
CA GLY A 135 -4.24 -23.50 4.46
C GLY A 135 -2.73 -23.42 4.61
N ARG A 136 -2.00 -24.38 4.04
CA ARG A 136 -0.53 -24.38 4.02
C ARG A 136 0.00 -23.88 2.67
N PRO A 137 1.27 -23.42 2.61
CA PRO A 137 1.97 -23.21 1.35
C PRO A 137 2.11 -24.52 0.56
N GLU A 138 2.12 -24.44 -0.77
CA GLU A 138 1.99 -25.63 -1.64
C GLU A 138 3.12 -26.66 -1.46
N ASP A 139 4.32 -26.24 -1.06
CA ASP A 139 5.45 -27.17 -0.84
C ASP A 139 5.32 -27.95 0.47
N GLN A 140 4.49 -27.48 1.41
CA GLN A 140 4.20 -28.17 2.68
C GLN A 140 2.98 -29.10 2.57
N GLU A 141 2.15 -28.94 1.54
CA GLU A 141 1.04 -29.87 1.27
C GLU A 141 1.51 -31.16 0.58
N ALA A 142 2.65 -31.14 -0.12
CA ALA A 142 3.22 -32.30 -0.79
C ALA A 142 4.09 -33.21 0.11
N ALA A 143 4.29 -32.84 1.38
CA ALA A 143 5.19 -33.52 2.32
C ALA A 143 4.48 -34.42 3.36
N GLU A 144 3.16 -34.62 3.23
CA GLU A 144 2.33 -35.51 4.05
C GLU A 144 1.61 -36.55 3.18
#